data_AF-A0A2V9W9M4-F1
#
_entry.id   AF-A0A2V9W9M4-F1
#
_cell.length_a   1.000
_cell.length_b   1.000
_cell.length_c   1.000
_cell.angle_alpha   90.00
_cell.angle_beta   90.00
_cell.angle_gamma   90.00
#
_symmetry.space_group_name_H-M   'P 1'
#
loop_
_entity.id
_entity.type
_entity.pdbx_description
1 polymer ?
#
loop_
_entity_poly.entity_id
_entity_poly.type
_entity_poly.pdbx_seq_one_letter_code
_entity_poly.pdbx_strand_id
1 'polypeptide(L)'
;MIVLDANILIRAILGRRVRQLIETYASQGVRFFAPEVAFDDAETYLPALLQKRGKSAADLPSALGYLRSVIEPVTPELYSAFEEEARLR
;
A
#
# COMPACT_ATOMS: atom_id res chain seq x y z
N MET A 1 -13.56 1.71 -7.97
CA MET A 1 -12.98 1.50 -6.64
C MET A 1 -12.07 0.29 -6.75
N ILE A 2 -10.85 0.37 -6.21
CA ILE A 2 -9.87 -0.73 -6.24
C ILE A 2 -9.24 -0.86 -4.87
N VAL A 3 -9.18 -2.08 -4.34
CA VAL A 3 -8.48 -2.39 -3.09
C VAL A 3 -7.09 -2.91 -3.44
N LEU A 4 -6.07 -2.40 -2.75
CA LEU A 4 -4.67 -2.72 -2.96
C LEU A 4 -4.14 -3.55 -1.79
N ASP A 5 -3.27 -4.50 -2.10
CA ASP A 5 -2.56 -5.30 -1.10
C ASP A 5 -1.21 -4.66 -0.71
N ALA A 6 -0.55 -5.24 0.29
CA ALA A 6 0.80 -4.83 0.70
C ALA A 6 1.81 -4.92 -0.44
N ASN A 7 1.72 -5.92 -1.32
CA ASN A 7 2.65 -6.09 -2.44
C ASN A 7 2.58 -4.93 -3.43
N ILE A 8 1.39 -4.40 -3.70
CA ILE A 8 1.19 -3.23 -4.56
C ILE A 8 1.74 -1.98 -3.89
N LEU A 9 1.52 -1.79 -2.58
CA LEU A 9 2.12 -0.67 -1.83
C LEU A 9 3.65 -0.71 -1.86
N ILE A 10 4.24 -1.88 -1.58
CA ILE A 10 5.68 -2.11 -1.66
C ILE A 10 6.20 -1.79 -3.06
N ARG A 11 5.52 -2.25 -4.11
CA ARG A 11 5.90 -1.97 -5.51
C ARG A 11 5.75 -0.49 -5.88
N ALA A 12 4.79 0.22 -5.31
CA ALA A 12 4.60 1.66 -5.51
C ALA A 12 5.76 2.47 -4.89
N ILE A 13 6.38 1.99 -3.82
CA ILE A 13 7.54 2.63 -3.21
C ILE A 13 8.84 2.23 -3.92
N LEU A 14 9.00 0.95 -4.24
CA LEU A 14 10.25 0.43 -4.82
C LEU A 14 10.44 0.77 -6.30
N GLY A 15 9.34 1.05 -7.03
CA GLY A 15 9.34 1.29 -8.47
C GLY A 15 8.45 2.45 -8.89
N ARG A 16 8.61 2.91 -10.13
CA ARG A 16 7.87 4.06 -10.66
C ARG A 16 6.52 3.70 -11.27
N ARG A 17 6.42 2.54 -11.94
CA ARG A 17 5.25 2.17 -12.74
C ARG A 17 3.96 2.11 -11.92
N VAL A 18 3.98 1.42 -10.78
CA VAL A 18 2.78 1.27 -9.95
C VAL A 18 2.35 2.60 -9.37
N ARG A 19 3.29 3.41 -8.87
CA ARG A 19 3.02 4.76 -8.39
C ARG A 19 2.37 5.64 -9.45
N GLN A 20 2.93 5.65 -10.66
CA GLN A 20 2.36 6.41 -11.79
C GLN A 20 0.95 5.96 -12.16
N LEU A 21 0.67 4.65 -12.11
CA LEU A 21 -0.69 4.14 -12.38
C LEU A 21 -1.68 4.62 -11.31
N ILE A 22 -1.30 4.54 -10.03
CA ILE A 22 -2.12 5.04 -8.93
C ILE A 22 -2.42 6.52 -9.12
N GLU A 23 -1.39 7.35 -9.34
CA GLU A 23 -1.52 8.79 -9.56
C GLU A 23 -2.41 9.10 -10.78
N THR A 24 -2.17 8.42 -11.91
CA THR A 24 -2.92 8.62 -13.15
C THR A 24 -4.40 8.32 -12.96
N TYR A 25 -4.74 7.17 -12.39
CA TYR A 25 -6.14 6.78 -12.25
C TYR A 25 -6.84 7.48 -11.07
N ALA A 26 -6.11 7.85 -10.02
CA ALA A 26 -6.65 8.69 -8.96
C ALA A 26 -7.09 10.05 -9.52
N SER A 27 -6.30 10.64 -10.44
CA SER A 27 -6.67 11.89 -11.13
C SER A 27 -7.91 11.75 -12.03
N GLN A 28 -8.23 10.54 -12.47
CA GLN A 28 -9.42 10.21 -13.26
C GLN A 28 -10.64 9.84 -12.39
N GLY A 29 -10.53 9.97 -11.05
CA GLY A 29 -11.63 9.70 -10.12
C GLY A 29 -11.70 8.26 -9.60
N VAL A 30 -10.70 7.41 -9.88
CA VAL A 30 -10.64 6.08 -9.27
C VAL A 30 -10.23 6.19 -7.80
N ARG A 31 -11.12 5.74 -6.91
CA ARG A 31 -10.81 5.62 -5.47
C ARG A 31 -10.03 4.33 -5.18
N PHE A 32 -8.89 4.48 -4.51
CA PHE A 32 -8.05 3.38 -4.05
C PHE A 32 -8.18 3.22 -2.54
N PHE A 33 -8.18 1.96 -2.11
CA PHE A 33 -8.25 1.59 -0.71
C PHE A 33 -7.16 0.58 -0.40
N ALA A 34 -6.69 0.54 0.83
CA ALA A 34 -5.86 -0.57 1.31
C ALA A 34 -6.16 -0.81 2.80
N PRO A 35 -6.18 -2.08 3.26
CA PRO A 35 -6.25 -2.37 4.69
C PRO A 35 -5.11 -1.68 5.44
N GLU A 36 -5.35 -1.20 6.67
CA GLU A 36 -4.27 -0.65 7.51
C GLU A 36 -3.09 -1.61 7.66
N VAL A 37 -3.39 -2.91 7.84
CA VAL A 37 -2.39 -3.98 7.94
C VAL A 37 -1.46 -4.03 6.72
N ALA A 38 -1.96 -3.65 5.53
CA ALA A 38 -1.16 -3.65 4.32
C ALA A 38 -0.10 -2.54 4.34
N PHE A 39 -0.40 -1.40 4.96
CA PHE A 39 0.59 -0.35 5.20
C PHE A 39 1.60 -0.77 6.27
N ASP A 40 1.16 -1.42 7.34
CA ASP A 40 2.02 -1.90 8.42
C ASP A 40 3.01 -2.98 7.91
N ASP A 41 2.52 -3.89 7.07
CA ASP A 41 3.35 -4.86 6.35
C ASP A 41 4.37 -4.15 5.45
N ALA A 42 3.93 -3.15 4.67
CA ALA A 42 4.84 -2.40 3.81
C ALA A 42 5.94 -1.70 4.64
N GLU A 43 5.59 -1.07 5.75
CA GLU A 43 6.53 -0.41 6.67
C GLU A 43 7.52 -1.41 7.28
N THR A 44 7.06 -2.62 7.60
CA THR A 44 7.89 -3.70 8.15
C THR A 44 8.89 -4.25 7.12
N TYR A 45 8.45 -4.49 5.88
CA TYR A 45 9.29 -5.17 4.88
C TYR A 45 10.16 -4.23 4.04
N LEU A 46 9.74 -2.98 3.81
CA LEU A 46 10.45 -2.05 2.92
C LEU A 46 11.89 -1.72 3.33
N PRO A 47 12.23 -1.51 4.62
CA PRO A 47 13.60 -1.20 5.02
C PRO A 47 14.61 -2.27 4.57
N ALA A 48 14.29 -3.55 4.80
CA ALA A 48 15.14 -4.65 4.39
C ALA A 48 15.24 -4.78 2.85
N LEU A 49 14.13 -4.54 2.13
CA LEU A 49 14.11 -4.57 0.67
C LEU A 49 14.90 -3.41 0.04
N LEU A 50 14.86 -2.22 0.63
CA LEU A 50 15.63 -1.06 0.21
C LEU A 50 17.13 -1.29 0.45
N GLN A 51 17.49 -1.81 1.62
CA GLN A 51 18.89 -2.16 1.94
C GLN A 51 19.46 -3.18 0.95
N LYS A 52 18.72 -4.23 0.61
CA LYS A 52 19.11 -5.22 -0.43
C LYS A 52 19.33 -4.59 -1.81
N ARG A 53 18.76 -3.41 -2.07
CA ARG A 53 18.92 -2.65 -3.32
C ARG A 53 19.96 -1.52 -3.21
N GLY A 54 20.68 -1.43 -2.09
CA GLY A 54 21.65 -0.37 -1.83
C GLY A 54 21.01 1.02 -1.68
N LYS A 55 19.73 1.09 -1.33
CA LYS A 55 18.99 2.35 -1.13
C LYS A 55 18.79 2.65 0.35
N SER A 56 18.79 3.94 0.68
CA SER A 56 18.43 4.41 2.02
C SER A 56 16.91 4.26 2.26
N ALA A 57 16.54 3.97 3.50
CA ALA A 57 15.16 3.98 3.98
C ALA A 57 14.77 5.32 4.62
N ALA A 58 15.62 6.35 4.57
CA ALA A 58 15.38 7.64 5.21
C ALA A 58 14.08 8.32 4.72
N ASP A 59 13.78 8.21 3.43
CA ASP A 59 12.58 8.84 2.83
C ASP A 59 11.32 7.96 2.93
N LEU A 60 11.42 6.78 3.53
CA LEU A 60 10.32 5.81 3.60
C LEU A 60 9.08 6.37 4.30
N PRO A 61 9.16 7.04 5.47
CA PRO A 61 7.99 7.60 6.14
C PRO A 61 7.25 8.62 5.26
N SER A 62 7.98 9.48 4.54
CA SER A 62 7.39 10.46 3.63
C SER A 62 6.75 9.78 2.41
N ALA A 63 7.36 8.73 1.87
CA ALA A 63 6.80 7.96 0.77
C ALA A 63 5.50 7.24 1.17
N LEU A 64 5.47 6.61 2.35
CA LEU A 64 4.27 5.99 2.90
C LEU A 64 3.18 7.02 3.20
N GLY A 65 3.55 8.17 3.79
CA GLY A 65 2.63 9.28 4.04
C GLY A 65 1.99 9.81 2.75
N TYR A 66 2.76 9.90 1.66
CA TYR A 66 2.22 10.23 0.35
C TYR A 66 1.24 9.17 -0.16
N LEU A 67 1.55 7.89 -0.04
CA LEU A 67 0.61 6.84 -0.44
C LEU A 67 -0.69 6.89 0.37
N ARG A 68 -0.62 7.18 1.68
CA ARG A 68 -1.81 7.34 2.54
C ARG A 68 -2.68 8.55 2.16
N SER A 69 -2.15 9.55 1.45
CA SER A 69 -2.96 10.69 0.96
C SER A 69 -3.70 10.40 -0.34
N VAL A 70 -3.29 9.36 -1.08
CA VAL A 70 -3.90 8.95 -2.36
C VAL A 70 -4.71 7.66 -2.24
N ILE A 71 -4.34 6.80 -1.28
CA ILE A 71 -4.96 5.49 -1.02
C ILE A 71 -5.56 5.55 0.38
N GLU A 72 -6.87 5.41 0.46
CA GLU A 72 -7.63 5.48 1.71
C GLU A 72 -7.39 4.23 2.57
N PRO A 73 -6.82 4.37 3.79
CA PRO A 73 -6.67 3.26 4.70
C PRO A 73 -8.03 2.79 5.21
N VAL A 74 -8.26 1.48 5.20
CA VAL A 74 -9.49 0.86 5.69
C VAL A 74 -9.17 0.10 6.98
N THR A 75 -9.89 0.44 8.04
CA THR A 75 -9.69 -0.16 9.36
C THR A 75 -10.25 -1.59 9.41
N PRO A 76 -9.68 -2.48 10.25
CA PRO A 76 -10.14 -3.87 10.37
C PRO A 76 -11.61 -4.04 10.71
N GLU A 77 -12.23 -3.10 11.41
CA GLU A 77 -13.64 -3.18 11.82
C GLU A 77 -14.59 -3.26 10.62
N LEU A 78 -14.19 -2.75 9.46
CA LEU A 78 -14.98 -2.78 8.23
C LEU A 78 -14.99 -4.14 7.54
N TYR A 79 -13.97 -4.99 7.75
CA TYR A 79 -13.81 -6.24 7.00
C TYR A 79 -13.56 -7.49 7.85
N SER A 80 -13.27 -7.36 9.14
CA SER A 80 -12.96 -8.48 10.03
C SER A 80 -14.07 -9.52 10.11
N ALA A 81 -15.33 -9.10 10.04
CA ALA A 81 -16.49 -10.00 10.01
C ALA A 81 -16.48 -10.97 8.81
N PHE A 82 -15.77 -10.64 7.73
CA PHE A 82 -15.66 -11.46 6.53
C PHE A 82 -14.39 -12.31 6.48
N GLU A 83 -13.50 -12.21 7.46
CA GLU A 83 -12.19 -12.89 7.44
C GLU A 83 -12.33 -14.41 7.42
N GLU A 84 -13.18 -14.97 8.29
CA GLU A 84 -13.38 -16.42 8.39
C GLU A 84 -13.97 -16.99 7.09
N GLU A 85 -14.91 -16.30 6.44
CA GLU A 85 -15.41 -16.72 5.13
C GLU A 85 -14.34 -16.61 4.04
N ALA A 86 -13.54 -15.53 4.06
CA ALA A 86 -12.48 -15.32 3.09
C ALA A 86 -11.37 -16.38 3.19
N ARG A 87 -11.05 -16.87 4.39
CA ARG A 87 -10.00 -17.88 4.62
C ARG A 87 -10.38 -19.28 4.12
N LEU A 88 -11.68 -19.54 3.93
CA LEU A 88 -12.18 -20.84 3.45
C LEU A 88 -12.17 -20.99 1.92
N ARG A 89 -11.72 -19.98 1.18
CA ARG A 89 -11.70 -19.96 -0.29
C ARG A 89 -10.28 -19.95 -0.86
#